data_AF-A0A959J0P9-F1
#
_entry.id   AF-A0A959J0P9-F1
#
_cell.length_a   1.000
_cell.length_b   1.000
_cell.length_c   1.000
_cell.angle_alpha   90.00
_cell.angle_beta   90.00
_cell.angle_gamma   90.00
#
_symmetry.space_group_name_H-M   'P 1'
#
loop_
_entity.id
_entity.type
_entity.pdbx_description
1 polymer ?
#
loop_
_entity_poly.entity_id
_entity_poly.type
_entity_poly.pdbx_seq_one_letter_code
_entity_poly.pdbx_strand_id
1 'polypeptide(L)'
;MKKIYFFFVLLSTFGALKAQYNTPDLGLRWNLDSIAVHDPETVVVSDTAYYILKGFFVSLTDSLFIEKNSVVKIAKDVEVRVKGHFTAKADSIIITAVNIDSTYKGLYFEETASAWFENTSVSYGGGIRVITANFQMYNCEVSYNASGSSTGSAIGFSRGKPIVKNSVFKYNFNPALSSGANTPVAAIFEGNYFEANNQRGNNRPQINMGPSGEDTIKIINNVVIGDRALTVVGGISASSLLGTENHIVISGNIVKDNRYAVTTAGPNTTGIIADNVLEDNNTETNPNNGGSGISLYNTGLVHITNNQIRRNLWGVTIIGTAMANLGSDDQDDYNEGGNVFSENGNGGVTYALFNNTPNTIKALHNCWIEGQASTKEQADSVIFDVADISTLGEVIYDPFECGITTSLTDLSNKDLMIFPNPAHDFIQLNLDQAGRVRIYDVNGRLVSDRGNLSDSSHQLSINLNPGMYLITVTSSEKMKVRKLLVE
;
A
#
# COMPACT_ATOMS: atom_id res chain seq x y z
N MET A 1 33.07 -51.54 62.23
CA MET A 1 33.12 -50.29 61.43
C MET A 1 31.89 -50.23 60.54
N LYS A 2 30.95 -49.32 60.83
CA LYS A 2 29.69 -49.14 60.09
C LYS A 2 29.97 -48.49 58.73
N LYS A 3 29.55 -49.12 57.63
CA LYS A 3 29.51 -48.48 56.30
C LYS A 3 28.08 -48.02 56.04
N ILE A 4 27.89 -46.70 56.05
CA ILE A 4 26.64 -46.03 55.67
C ILE A 4 26.70 -45.87 54.14
N TYR A 5 25.76 -46.50 53.43
CA TYR A 5 25.52 -46.22 52.02
C TYR A 5 24.49 -45.10 51.93
N PHE A 6 24.92 -43.94 51.42
CA PHE A 6 24.07 -42.80 51.12
C PHE A 6 23.41 -43.05 49.76
N PHE A 7 22.11 -43.32 49.76
CA PHE A 7 21.31 -43.47 48.53
C PHE A 7 20.78 -42.09 48.15
N PHE A 8 21.40 -41.45 47.16
CA PHE A 8 20.90 -40.20 46.58
C PHE A 8 19.76 -40.53 45.62
N VAL A 9 18.51 -40.32 46.04
CA VAL A 9 17.36 -40.31 45.14
C VAL A 9 17.35 -38.97 44.42
N LEU A 10 17.82 -38.96 43.17
CA LEU A 10 17.67 -37.84 42.27
C LEU A 10 16.21 -37.81 41.79
N LEU A 11 15.37 -36.99 42.42
CA LEU A 11 14.01 -36.72 41.93
C LEU A 11 14.14 -35.83 40.68
N SER A 12 14.20 -36.44 39.50
CA SER A 12 14.09 -35.73 38.22
C SER A 12 12.64 -35.29 38.03
N THR A 13 12.33 -34.06 38.44
CA THR A 13 11.13 -33.37 37.95
C THR A 13 11.33 -33.07 36.47
N PHE A 14 10.89 -33.98 35.60
CA PHE A 14 10.63 -33.65 34.21
C PHE A 14 9.49 -32.62 34.19
N GLY A 15 9.86 -31.34 34.12
CA GLY A 15 8.93 -30.33 33.66
C GLY A 15 8.49 -30.74 32.26
N ALA A 16 7.19 -30.91 32.05
CA ALA A 16 6.63 -31.13 30.73
C ALA A 16 6.98 -29.92 29.85
N LEU A 17 8.07 -30.05 29.09
CA LEU A 17 8.30 -29.22 27.92
C LEU A 17 7.03 -29.34 27.08
N LYS A 18 6.33 -28.23 26.83
CA LYS A 18 5.20 -28.22 25.91
C LYS A 18 5.75 -28.62 24.54
N ALA A 19 5.61 -29.89 24.18
CA ALA A 19 6.12 -30.43 22.94
C ALA A 19 5.43 -29.69 21.79
N GLN A 20 6.19 -28.95 20.99
CA GLN A 20 5.75 -28.47 19.69
C GLN A 20 5.80 -29.66 18.71
N TYR A 21 4.82 -29.76 17.82
CA TYR A 21 4.88 -30.73 16.74
C TYR A 21 5.75 -30.20 15.61
N ASN A 22 6.60 -31.07 15.04
CA ASN A 22 7.33 -30.76 13.82
C ASN A 22 6.95 -31.81 12.77
N THR A 23 6.68 -31.39 11.54
CA THR A 23 6.55 -32.35 10.43
C THR A 23 7.91 -33.04 10.20
N PRO A 24 7.92 -34.28 9.67
CA PRO A 24 9.11 -35.14 9.69
C PRO A 24 10.23 -34.76 8.71
N ASP A 25 10.02 -33.76 7.85
CA ASP A 25 10.96 -33.33 6.81
C ASP A 25 11.22 -34.39 5.74
N LEU A 26 10.14 -34.94 5.17
CA LEU A 26 10.19 -36.05 4.20
C LEU A 26 9.56 -35.68 2.84
N GLY A 27 9.37 -34.39 2.56
CA GLY A 27 8.69 -33.95 1.34
C GLY A 27 7.17 -34.14 1.37
N LEU A 28 6.57 -34.25 2.54
CA LEU A 28 5.17 -34.63 2.72
C LEU A 28 4.22 -33.43 2.62
N ARG A 29 3.04 -33.71 2.06
CA ARG A 29 1.92 -32.78 1.96
C ARG A 29 0.97 -32.98 3.13
N TRP A 30 0.95 -32.04 4.07
CA TRP A 30 0.09 -32.05 5.25
C TRP A 30 -1.15 -31.19 5.05
N ASN A 31 -2.26 -31.62 5.64
CA ASN A 31 -3.42 -30.78 5.90
C ASN A 31 -3.82 -30.93 7.38
N LEU A 32 -4.83 -30.17 7.84
CA LEU A 32 -5.19 -30.19 9.25
C LEU A 32 -5.80 -31.53 9.69
N ASP A 33 -6.45 -32.28 8.80
CA ASP A 33 -6.94 -33.63 9.09
C ASP A 33 -5.79 -34.62 9.29
N SER A 34 -4.77 -34.59 8.43
CA SER A 34 -3.62 -35.48 8.51
C SER A 34 -2.79 -35.18 9.75
N ILE A 35 -2.65 -33.91 10.13
CA ILE A 35 -1.99 -33.54 11.39
C ILE A 35 -2.83 -34.04 12.58
N ALA A 36 -4.15 -33.89 12.57
CA ALA A 36 -5.00 -34.36 13.67
C ALA A 36 -4.94 -35.89 13.87
N VAL A 37 -4.76 -36.65 12.79
CA VAL A 37 -4.57 -38.11 12.85
C VAL A 37 -3.18 -38.48 13.38
N HIS A 38 -2.13 -37.77 12.95
CA HIS A 38 -0.76 -38.07 13.34
C HIS A 38 -0.37 -37.54 14.72
N ASP A 39 -0.91 -36.39 15.11
CA ASP A 39 -0.71 -35.75 16.42
C ASP A 39 -2.00 -35.08 16.93
N PRO A 40 -2.92 -35.87 17.50
CA PRO A 40 -4.20 -35.37 18.03
C PRO A 40 -4.03 -34.44 19.24
N GLU A 41 -2.83 -34.33 19.83
CA GLU A 41 -2.57 -33.36 20.89
C GLU A 41 -2.26 -31.96 20.35
N THR A 42 -1.86 -31.85 19.08
CA THR A 42 -1.57 -30.57 18.42
C THR A 42 -2.76 -30.04 17.66
N VAL A 43 -3.45 -30.88 16.88
CA VAL A 43 -4.66 -30.49 16.15
C VAL A 43 -5.83 -31.38 16.54
N VAL A 44 -6.90 -30.76 17.02
CA VAL A 44 -8.17 -31.43 17.30
C VAL A 44 -9.21 -30.98 16.29
N VAL A 45 -9.99 -31.92 15.77
CA VAL A 45 -11.13 -31.64 14.89
C VAL A 45 -12.41 -31.71 15.71
N SER A 46 -13.23 -30.68 15.66
CA SER A 46 -14.57 -30.68 16.25
C SER A 46 -15.53 -29.93 15.34
N ASP A 47 -16.60 -30.59 14.95
CA ASP A 47 -17.57 -30.13 13.95
C ASP A 47 -16.85 -29.72 12.64
N THR A 48 -17.01 -28.46 12.22
CA THR A 48 -16.38 -27.87 11.04
C THR A 48 -15.12 -27.07 11.37
N ALA A 49 -14.62 -27.16 12.61
CA ALA A 49 -13.50 -26.37 13.10
C ALA A 49 -12.28 -27.22 13.48
N TYR A 50 -11.11 -26.64 13.27
CA TYR A 50 -9.81 -27.16 13.69
C TYR A 50 -9.31 -26.36 14.88
N TYR A 51 -8.82 -27.05 15.90
CA TYR A 51 -8.25 -26.43 17.09
C TYR A 51 -6.76 -26.76 17.14
N ILE A 52 -5.92 -25.76 16.91
CA ILE A 52 -4.46 -25.87 17.05
C ILE A 52 -4.11 -25.52 18.49
N LEU A 53 -3.80 -26.54 19.29
CA LEU A 53 -3.62 -26.42 20.75
C LEU A 53 -2.15 -26.30 21.17
N LYS A 54 -1.22 -26.67 20.30
CA LYS A 54 0.22 -26.58 20.51
C LYS A 54 0.91 -25.92 19.32
N GLY A 55 2.10 -25.37 19.57
CA GLY A 55 2.96 -24.86 18.50
C GLY A 55 3.23 -25.95 17.47
N PHE A 56 3.19 -25.57 16.19
CA PHE A 56 3.43 -26.48 15.09
C PHE A 56 4.43 -25.87 14.11
N PHE A 57 5.38 -26.70 13.67
CA PHE A 57 6.46 -26.34 12.78
C PHE A 57 6.41 -27.18 11.50
N VAL A 58 6.21 -26.52 10.37
CA VAL A 58 6.32 -27.14 9.04
C VAL A 58 7.78 -27.13 8.62
N SER A 59 8.39 -28.30 8.54
CA SER A 59 9.79 -28.52 8.15
C SER A 59 10.07 -28.11 6.71
N LEU A 60 11.36 -28.01 6.36
CA LEU A 60 11.86 -27.37 5.14
C LEU A 60 11.29 -27.99 3.85
N THR A 61 11.24 -29.31 3.77
CA THR A 61 10.77 -30.03 2.58
C THR A 61 9.27 -30.31 2.60
N ASP A 62 8.63 -30.16 3.77
CA ASP A 62 7.21 -30.44 3.94
C ASP A 62 6.34 -29.22 3.59
N SER A 63 5.04 -29.46 3.48
CA SER A 63 4.07 -28.42 3.13
C SER A 63 2.80 -28.54 3.96
N LEU A 64 2.19 -27.41 4.31
CA LEU A 64 0.86 -27.33 4.95
C LEU A 64 -0.15 -26.70 3.99
N PHE A 65 -1.27 -27.39 3.76
CA PHE A 65 -2.37 -26.95 2.91
C PHE A 65 -3.69 -26.87 3.70
N ILE A 66 -4.38 -25.75 3.54
CA ILE A 66 -5.77 -25.55 3.96
C ILE A 66 -6.57 -25.23 2.70
N GLU A 67 -7.16 -26.27 2.11
CA GLU A 67 -7.79 -26.22 0.77
C GLU A 67 -9.31 -26.46 0.80
N LYS A 68 -9.90 -26.37 1.98
CA LYS A 68 -11.35 -26.47 2.18
C LYS A 68 -11.81 -25.38 3.13
N ASN A 69 -13.08 -25.02 3.01
CA ASN A 69 -13.70 -24.05 3.90
C ASN A 69 -13.56 -24.54 5.35
N SER A 70 -12.87 -23.75 6.17
CA SER A 70 -12.42 -24.19 7.48
C SER A 70 -12.40 -23.02 8.45
N VAL A 71 -12.77 -23.29 9.71
CA VAL A 71 -12.50 -22.40 10.83
C VAL A 71 -11.35 -22.99 11.64
N VAL A 72 -10.18 -22.35 11.59
CA VAL A 72 -8.97 -22.73 12.32
C VAL A 72 -8.85 -21.83 13.54
N LYS A 73 -9.03 -22.42 14.71
CA LYS A 73 -8.91 -21.75 16.01
C LYS A 73 -7.58 -22.12 16.66
N ILE A 74 -6.77 -21.12 16.97
CA ILE A 74 -5.43 -21.30 17.52
C ILE A 74 -5.43 -20.89 19.00
N ALA A 75 -4.91 -21.75 19.86
CA ALA A 75 -4.87 -21.49 21.30
C ALA A 75 -3.92 -20.34 21.66
N LYS A 76 -4.11 -19.78 22.86
CA LYS A 76 -3.27 -18.71 23.41
C LYS A 76 -1.78 -19.08 23.35
N ASP A 77 -0.93 -18.11 23.00
CA ASP A 77 0.53 -18.23 22.93
C ASP A 77 1.07 -19.28 21.93
N VAL A 78 0.20 -19.89 21.12
CA VAL A 78 0.59 -20.84 20.07
C VAL A 78 1.03 -20.09 18.81
N GLU A 79 2.16 -20.50 18.24
CA GLU A 79 2.68 -20.01 16.96
C GLU A 79 2.66 -21.14 15.93
N VAL A 80 2.18 -20.83 14.72
CA VAL A 80 2.35 -21.71 13.56
C VAL A 80 3.55 -21.19 12.78
N ARG A 81 4.59 -22.01 12.69
CA ARG A 81 5.88 -21.66 12.08
C ARG A 81 6.14 -22.52 10.86
N VAL A 82 6.61 -21.92 9.77
CA VAL A 82 6.77 -22.60 8.48
C VAL A 82 8.18 -22.33 7.94
N LYS A 83 8.93 -23.39 7.65
CA LYS A 83 10.16 -23.36 6.84
C LYS A 83 9.95 -23.84 5.41
N GLY A 84 9.02 -24.77 5.19
CA GLY A 84 8.67 -25.27 3.87
C GLY A 84 7.56 -24.45 3.22
N HIS A 85 6.50 -25.12 2.73
CA HIS A 85 5.45 -24.45 1.96
C HIS A 85 4.15 -24.32 2.76
N PHE A 86 3.45 -23.19 2.59
CA PHE A 86 2.14 -22.95 3.16
C PHE A 86 1.18 -22.40 2.11
N THR A 87 0.01 -23.01 2.02
CA THR A 87 -1.09 -22.52 1.20
C THR A 87 -2.39 -22.56 1.99
N ALA A 88 -3.06 -21.42 2.10
CA ALA A 88 -4.46 -21.32 2.51
C ALA A 88 -5.26 -20.78 1.32
N LYS A 89 -6.07 -21.64 0.69
CA LYS A 89 -6.85 -21.30 -0.49
C LYS A 89 -8.13 -22.15 -0.54
N ALA A 90 -9.28 -21.53 -0.30
CA ALA A 90 -10.60 -22.12 -0.51
C ALA A 90 -11.60 -20.98 -0.83
N ASP A 91 -12.90 -21.23 -0.75
CA ASP A 91 -13.89 -20.14 -0.88
C ASP A 91 -13.92 -19.26 0.37
N SER A 92 -13.66 -19.84 1.55
CA SER A 92 -13.62 -19.11 2.82
C SER A 92 -12.82 -19.87 3.88
N ILE A 93 -11.69 -19.31 4.30
CA ILE A 93 -10.89 -19.80 5.44
C ILE A 93 -10.87 -18.75 6.54
N ILE A 94 -11.12 -19.14 7.78
CA ILE A 94 -11.02 -18.27 8.95
C ILE A 94 -9.93 -18.82 9.86
N ILE A 95 -8.90 -18.03 10.14
CA ILE A 95 -7.86 -18.30 11.12
C ILE A 95 -8.07 -17.30 12.27
N THR A 96 -8.34 -17.82 13.47
CA THR A 96 -8.70 -16.98 14.62
C THR A 96 -8.24 -17.59 15.94
N ALA A 97 -8.42 -16.88 17.06
CA ALA A 97 -8.11 -17.41 18.38
C ALA A 97 -9.19 -18.38 18.88
N VAL A 98 -8.81 -19.34 19.72
CA VAL A 98 -9.78 -20.13 20.51
C VAL A 98 -10.59 -19.25 21.45
N ASN A 99 -9.92 -18.26 22.06
CA ASN A 99 -10.53 -17.22 22.88
C ASN A 99 -10.02 -15.85 22.39
N ILE A 100 -10.93 -14.98 21.93
CA ILE A 100 -10.59 -13.68 21.35
C ILE A 100 -9.93 -12.72 22.35
N ASP A 101 -10.18 -12.89 23.65
CA ASP A 101 -9.55 -12.11 24.72
C ASP A 101 -8.12 -12.60 25.03
N SER A 102 -7.65 -13.64 24.33
CA SER A 102 -6.35 -14.27 24.55
C SER A 102 -5.77 -14.75 23.22
N THR A 103 -5.21 -13.80 22.48
CA THR A 103 -4.70 -14.00 21.12
C THR A 103 -3.65 -15.11 21.03
N TYR A 104 -3.63 -15.83 19.92
CA TYR A 104 -2.52 -16.72 19.59
C TYR A 104 -1.25 -15.91 19.25
N LYS A 105 -0.07 -16.53 19.35
CA LYS A 105 1.20 -15.81 19.18
C LYS A 105 1.38 -15.27 17.76
N GLY A 106 0.96 -16.01 16.74
CA GLY A 106 0.94 -15.53 15.36
C GLY A 106 1.34 -16.60 14.33
N LEU A 107 1.50 -16.15 13.08
CA LEU A 107 2.02 -16.96 11.99
C LEU A 107 3.45 -16.50 11.67
N TYR A 108 4.38 -17.43 11.53
CA TYR A 108 5.79 -17.13 11.29
C TYR A 108 6.32 -17.88 10.07
N PHE A 109 6.67 -17.16 9.02
CA PHE A 109 7.27 -17.70 7.80
C PHE A 109 8.77 -17.43 7.82
N GLU A 110 9.57 -18.49 7.94
CA GLU A 110 11.03 -18.40 7.94
C GLU A 110 11.59 -18.05 6.55
N GLU A 111 12.89 -17.82 6.47
CA GLU A 111 13.57 -17.36 5.25
C GLU A 111 13.37 -18.28 4.05
N THR A 112 13.35 -19.60 4.28
CA THR A 112 13.18 -20.62 3.23
C THR A 112 11.72 -20.85 2.83
N ALA A 113 10.78 -20.26 3.57
CA ALA A 113 9.38 -20.59 3.39
C ALA A 113 8.82 -20.05 2.08
N SER A 114 7.66 -20.57 1.68
CA SER A 114 6.77 -19.87 0.76
C SER A 114 5.37 -19.85 1.34
N ALA A 115 4.66 -18.75 1.14
CA ALA A 115 3.34 -18.53 1.70
C ALA A 115 2.37 -17.98 0.66
N TRP A 116 1.24 -18.66 0.50
CA TRP A 116 0.12 -18.25 -0.34
C TRP A 116 -1.17 -18.18 0.50
N PHE A 117 -1.81 -17.02 0.49
CA PHE A 117 -3.12 -16.79 1.09
C PHE A 117 -4.12 -16.33 0.04
N GLU A 118 -5.28 -16.97 0.00
CA GLU A 118 -6.39 -16.60 -0.87
C GLU A 118 -7.72 -16.83 -0.16
N ASN A 119 -8.62 -15.83 -0.17
CA ASN A 119 -9.92 -15.86 0.52
C ASN A 119 -9.82 -16.30 2.00
N THR A 120 -8.82 -15.76 2.71
CA THR A 120 -8.50 -16.12 4.09
C THR A 120 -8.63 -14.91 5.01
N SER A 121 -9.37 -15.06 6.12
CA SER A 121 -9.44 -14.09 7.21
C SER A 121 -8.52 -14.51 8.36
N VAL A 122 -7.71 -13.58 8.87
CA VAL A 122 -6.76 -13.78 9.98
C VAL A 122 -7.04 -12.73 11.06
N SER A 123 -7.53 -13.18 12.22
CA SER A 123 -7.97 -12.27 13.28
C SER A 123 -7.60 -12.72 14.68
N TYR A 124 -7.54 -11.78 15.62
CA TYR A 124 -7.27 -12.05 17.04
C TYR A 124 -5.98 -12.87 17.27
N GLY A 125 -4.95 -12.66 16.43
CA GLY A 125 -3.62 -13.23 16.57
C GLY A 125 -2.56 -12.18 16.82
N GLY A 126 -1.30 -12.61 16.97
CA GLY A 126 -0.14 -11.73 17.07
C GLY A 126 0.49 -11.35 15.73
N GLY A 127 -0.29 -11.32 14.66
CA GLY A 127 0.12 -10.97 13.30
C GLY A 127 0.90 -12.05 12.55
N ILE A 128 1.35 -11.67 11.35
CA ILE A 128 2.05 -12.52 10.38
C ILE A 128 3.47 -11.98 10.19
N ARG A 129 4.47 -12.76 10.61
CA ARG A 129 5.89 -12.43 10.43
C ARG A 129 6.41 -13.10 9.16
N VAL A 130 6.87 -12.31 8.20
CA VAL A 130 7.34 -12.79 6.90
C VAL A 130 8.83 -12.52 6.77
N ILE A 131 9.63 -13.57 6.94
CA ILE A 131 11.09 -13.52 6.73
C ILE A 131 11.46 -13.88 5.29
N THR A 132 10.70 -14.76 4.64
CA THR A 132 10.91 -15.15 3.25
C THR A 132 10.68 -14.00 2.26
N ALA A 133 11.28 -14.11 1.08
CA ALA A 133 10.96 -13.29 -0.09
C ALA A 133 9.69 -13.76 -0.84
N ASN A 134 9.20 -14.96 -0.54
CA ASN A 134 8.13 -15.65 -1.28
C ASN A 134 6.80 -15.57 -0.52
N PHE A 135 6.12 -14.43 -0.62
CA PHE A 135 4.84 -14.21 0.04
C PHE A 135 3.82 -13.60 -0.92
N GLN A 136 2.65 -14.23 -1.02
CA GLN A 136 1.53 -13.74 -1.81
C GLN A 136 0.21 -13.85 -1.05
N MET A 137 -0.61 -12.79 -1.13
CA MET A 137 -1.90 -12.69 -0.47
C MET A 137 -2.91 -12.02 -1.39
N TYR A 138 -4.07 -12.65 -1.57
CA TYR A 138 -5.14 -12.19 -2.45
C TYR A 138 -6.50 -12.31 -1.76
N ASN A 139 -7.36 -11.29 -1.85
CA ASN A 139 -8.74 -11.36 -1.36
C ASN A 139 -8.84 -11.79 0.12
N CYS A 140 -7.91 -11.34 0.96
CA CYS A 140 -7.82 -11.75 2.36
C CYS A 140 -8.30 -10.65 3.31
N GLU A 141 -8.50 -11.00 4.57
CA GLU A 141 -8.69 -10.04 5.65
C GLU A 141 -7.69 -10.28 6.78
N VAL A 142 -7.09 -9.22 7.31
CA VAL A 142 -6.23 -9.27 8.49
C VAL A 142 -6.68 -8.17 9.46
N SER A 143 -7.44 -8.54 10.49
CA SER A 143 -8.12 -7.57 11.36
C SER A 143 -8.03 -7.93 12.84
N TYR A 144 -8.05 -6.92 13.72
CA TYR A 144 -8.05 -7.10 15.18
C TYR A 144 -6.85 -7.90 15.73
N ASN A 145 -5.72 -7.93 15.02
CA ASN A 145 -4.52 -8.60 15.50
C ASN A 145 -3.80 -7.73 16.55
N ALA A 146 -3.33 -8.38 17.60
CA ALA A 146 -2.45 -7.82 18.61
C ALA A 146 -0.97 -7.90 18.18
N SER A 147 -0.08 -7.41 19.04
CA SER A 147 1.36 -7.65 18.88
C SER A 147 1.73 -9.07 19.31
N GLY A 148 2.52 -9.78 18.50
CA GLY A 148 3.03 -11.11 18.84
C GLY A 148 4.21 -11.51 17.95
N SER A 149 4.06 -12.53 17.11
CA SER A 149 5.08 -12.95 16.13
C SER A 149 5.51 -11.80 15.24
N SER A 150 4.55 -10.97 14.79
CA SER A 150 4.85 -9.70 14.16
C SER A 150 4.75 -8.57 15.19
N THR A 151 5.88 -7.94 15.47
CA THR A 151 5.99 -6.91 16.51
C THR A 151 5.84 -5.48 15.98
N GLY A 152 5.95 -5.29 14.67
CA GLY A 152 5.95 -3.99 14.01
C GLY A 152 4.66 -3.62 13.29
N SER A 153 3.82 -4.61 12.98
CA SER A 153 2.64 -4.50 12.10
C SER A 153 1.81 -5.78 12.13
N ALA A 154 0.62 -5.78 11.53
CA ALA A 154 -0.19 -6.97 11.32
C ALA A 154 0.51 -7.94 10.35
N ILE A 155 1.18 -7.44 9.30
CA ILE A 155 2.13 -8.21 8.48
C ILE A 155 3.47 -7.49 8.37
N GLY A 156 4.52 -8.11 8.90
CA GLY A 156 5.88 -7.58 8.89
C GLY A 156 6.79 -8.31 7.91
N PHE A 157 7.25 -7.61 6.88
CA PHE A 157 8.12 -8.12 5.82
C PHE A 157 9.61 -7.88 6.11
N SER A 158 10.46 -8.81 5.66
CA SER A 158 11.91 -8.73 5.91
C SER A 158 12.78 -8.82 4.66
N ARG A 159 12.24 -9.06 3.46
CA ARG A 159 12.97 -9.04 2.18
C ARG A 159 12.03 -9.30 1.01
N GLY A 160 12.57 -9.14 -0.20
CA GLY A 160 11.95 -9.60 -1.43
C GLY A 160 10.83 -8.69 -1.93
N LYS A 161 9.92 -9.27 -2.71
CA LYS A 161 8.85 -8.59 -3.43
C LYS A 161 7.47 -9.14 -3.02
N PRO A 162 7.08 -9.02 -1.74
CA PRO A 162 5.81 -9.57 -1.28
C PRO A 162 4.64 -8.90 -2.01
N ILE A 163 3.61 -9.69 -2.31
CA ILE A 163 2.40 -9.23 -3.03
C ILE A 163 1.21 -9.33 -2.08
N VAL A 164 0.47 -8.22 -1.93
CA VAL A 164 -0.80 -8.16 -1.21
C VAL A 164 -1.81 -7.42 -2.08
N LYS A 165 -2.84 -8.12 -2.54
CA LYS A 165 -3.87 -7.52 -3.39
C LYS A 165 -5.28 -7.76 -2.89
N ASN A 166 -6.16 -6.80 -3.18
CA ASN A 166 -7.61 -6.90 -2.95
C ASN A 166 -7.99 -7.34 -1.53
N SER A 167 -7.17 -6.97 -0.54
CA SER A 167 -7.29 -7.46 0.83
C SER A 167 -7.70 -6.33 1.78
N VAL A 168 -8.20 -6.71 2.96
CA VAL A 168 -8.75 -5.83 3.97
C VAL A 168 -7.89 -5.86 5.23
N PHE A 169 -7.58 -4.70 5.79
CA PHE A 169 -6.83 -4.56 7.04
C PHE A 169 -7.55 -3.59 7.97
N LYS A 170 -8.04 -4.07 9.12
CA LYS A 170 -8.82 -3.22 10.02
C LYS A 170 -8.45 -3.37 11.49
N TYR A 171 -8.43 -2.25 12.21
CA TYR A 171 -8.38 -2.23 13.68
C TYR A 171 -7.25 -3.07 14.29
N ASN A 172 -6.14 -3.24 13.57
CA ASN A 172 -4.98 -3.95 14.11
C ASN A 172 -4.28 -3.07 15.13
N PHE A 173 -3.74 -3.69 16.18
CA PHE A 173 -3.03 -3.00 17.26
C PHE A 173 -1.80 -2.25 16.75
N ASN A 174 -1.07 -2.83 15.79
CA ASN A 174 0.07 -2.22 15.10
C ASN A 174 -0.35 -1.75 13.69
N PRO A 175 0.50 -1.03 12.94
CA PRO A 175 0.31 -0.76 11.50
C PRO A 175 -0.14 -1.99 10.71
N ALA A 176 -0.85 -1.83 9.61
CA ALA A 176 -1.27 -2.96 8.79
C ALA A 176 -0.05 -3.69 8.21
N LEU A 177 0.82 -2.94 7.54
CA LEU A 177 1.94 -3.48 6.77
C LEU A 177 3.22 -2.73 7.14
N SER A 178 4.34 -3.44 7.28
CA SER A 178 5.63 -2.76 7.47
C SER A 178 6.83 -3.56 7.00
N SER A 179 7.95 -2.88 6.79
CA SER A 179 9.30 -3.47 6.76
C SER A 179 10.28 -2.70 7.66
N GLY A 180 11.49 -3.24 7.84
CA GLY A 180 12.54 -2.56 8.61
C GLY A 180 13.15 -1.39 7.85
N ALA A 181 13.54 -0.32 8.56
CA ALA A 181 14.12 0.89 7.97
C ALA A 181 15.48 0.68 7.26
N ASN A 182 16.15 -0.44 7.52
CA ASN A 182 17.42 -0.85 6.91
C ASN A 182 17.27 -2.09 6.00
N THR A 183 16.04 -2.49 5.68
CA THR A 183 15.75 -3.77 5.06
C THR A 183 15.07 -3.55 3.70
N PRO A 184 15.72 -3.88 2.57
CA PRO A 184 15.14 -3.70 1.25
C PRO A 184 13.95 -4.64 1.02
N VAL A 185 12.77 -4.05 0.79
CA VAL A 185 11.53 -4.77 0.48
C VAL A 185 10.76 -4.01 -0.60
N ALA A 186 10.73 -4.56 -1.82
CA ALA A 186 10.03 -3.98 -2.97
C ALA A 186 8.56 -4.45 -3.03
N ALA A 187 7.78 -4.17 -2.00
CA ALA A 187 6.43 -4.71 -1.88
C ALA A 187 5.45 -4.16 -2.93
N ILE A 188 4.46 -4.99 -3.32
CA ILE A 188 3.33 -4.58 -4.16
C ILE A 188 2.05 -4.68 -3.32
N PHE A 189 1.45 -3.53 -3.03
CA PHE A 189 0.16 -3.39 -2.36
C PHE A 189 -0.85 -2.76 -3.32
N GLU A 190 -1.79 -3.56 -3.82
CA GLU A 190 -2.74 -3.13 -4.86
C GLU A 190 -4.20 -3.40 -4.50
N GLY A 191 -5.08 -2.41 -4.66
CA GLY A 191 -6.53 -2.63 -4.52
C GLY A 191 -6.98 -2.98 -3.10
N ASN A 192 -6.17 -2.71 -2.08
CA ASN A 192 -6.48 -3.06 -0.69
C ASN A 192 -7.28 -1.96 0.01
N TYR A 193 -7.95 -2.35 1.09
CA TYR A 193 -8.68 -1.45 1.97
C TYR A 193 -8.08 -1.49 3.38
N PHE A 194 -7.69 -0.33 3.91
CA PHE A 194 -7.10 -0.14 5.23
C PHE A 194 -7.97 0.81 6.05
N GLU A 195 -8.31 0.42 7.28
CA GLU A 195 -9.10 1.26 8.18
C GLU A 195 -8.62 1.14 9.62
N ALA A 196 -8.32 2.28 10.24
CA ALA A 196 -8.04 2.38 11.66
C ALA A 196 -6.99 1.37 12.17
N ASN A 197 -5.96 1.06 11.38
CA ASN A 197 -4.84 0.26 11.86
C ASN A 197 -3.93 1.10 12.77
N ASN A 198 -3.09 0.43 13.56
CA ASN A 198 -2.27 1.05 14.60
C ASN A 198 -3.08 1.61 15.77
N GLN A 199 -4.02 0.80 16.28
CA GLN A 199 -4.83 1.12 17.46
C GLN A 199 -4.01 1.34 18.75
N ARG A 200 -2.73 0.95 18.76
CA ARG A 200 -1.77 1.34 19.79
C ARG A 200 -1.55 2.86 19.85
N GLY A 201 -1.85 3.59 18.78
CA GLY A 201 -1.68 5.03 18.69
C GLY A 201 -0.21 5.45 18.79
N ASN A 202 0.72 4.65 18.27
CA ASN A 202 2.12 5.06 18.19
C ASN A 202 2.39 5.86 16.90
N ASN A 203 3.48 6.61 16.87
CA ASN A 203 3.84 7.44 15.72
C ASN A 203 4.36 6.59 14.54
N ARG A 204 3.45 5.88 13.86
CA ARG A 204 3.70 5.10 12.65
C ARG A 204 2.47 5.15 11.75
N PRO A 205 2.66 5.19 10.43
CA PRO A 205 1.54 5.14 9.50
C PRO A 205 0.93 3.75 9.40
N GLN A 206 -0.25 3.64 8.79
CA GLN A 206 -0.92 2.35 8.55
C GLN A 206 -0.12 1.46 7.60
N ILE A 207 0.49 2.04 6.55
CA ILE A 207 1.48 1.38 5.69
C ILE A 207 2.84 2.02 5.98
N ASN A 208 3.76 1.26 6.59
CA ASN A 208 5.04 1.78 7.09
C ASN A 208 6.23 1.01 6.52
N MET A 209 6.62 1.36 5.30
CA MET A 209 7.69 0.68 4.57
C MET A 209 9.04 1.39 4.75
N GLY A 210 10.08 0.56 4.97
CA GLY A 210 11.46 0.96 4.75
C GLY A 210 11.82 1.04 3.26
N PRO A 211 13.11 0.97 2.92
CA PRO A 211 13.59 1.11 1.55
C PRO A 211 13.19 -0.07 0.65
N SER A 212 13.10 0.14 -0.66
CA SER A 212 12.85 -0.90 -1.66
C SER A 212 14.09 -1.65 -2.12
N GLY A 213 15.28 -1.04 -2.02
CA GLY A 213 16.47 -1.46 -2.78
C GLY A 213 16.38 -1.02 -4.24
N GLU A 214 17.02 -1.76 -5.14
CA GLU A 214 17.10 -1.45 -6.59
C GLU A 214 15.74 -1.57 -7.32
N ASP A 215 14.78 -2.31 -6.76
CA ASP A 215 13.42 -2.44 -7.30
C ASP A 215 12.49 -1.39 -6.65
N THR A 216 11.19 -1.46 -6.90
CA THR A 216 10.22 -0.41 -6.55
C THR A 216 9.16 -0.90 -5.59
N ILE A 217 8.89 -0.13 -4.53
CA ILE A 217 7.67 -0.28 -3.72
C ILE A 217 6.50 0.31 -4.49
N LYS A 218 5.44 -0.48 -4.67
CA LYS A 218 4.22 -0.08 -5.38
C LYS A 218 3.03 -0.10 -4.42
N ILE A 219 2.44 1.05 -4.16
CA ILE A 219 1.24 1.23 -3.34
C ILE A 219 0.19 1.85 -4.24
N ILE A 220 -0.65 1.00 -4.84
CA ILE A 220 -1.50 1.37 -5.99
C ILE A 220 -2.97 1.10 -5.70
N ASN A 221 -3.86 2.05 -6.03
CA ASN A 221 -5.31 1.87 -5.98
C ASN A 221 -5.86 1.38 -4.62
N ASN A 222 -5.22 1.77 -3.51
CA ASN A 222 -5.67 1.39 -2.17
C ASN A 222 -6.57 2.47 -1.56
N VAL A 223 -7.40 2.07 -0.60
CA VAL A 223 -8.16 3.00 0.26
C VAL A 223 -7.57 2.93 1.67
N VAL A 224 -7.16 4.07 2.23
CA VAL A 224 -6.54 4.18 3.55
C VAL A 224 -7.29 5.22 4.39
N ILE A 225 -8.07 4.74 5.35
CA ILE A 225 -8.90 5.59 6.22
C ILE A 225 -8.34 5.51 7.64
N GLY A 226 -7.96 6.65 8.20
CA GLY A 226 -7.45 6.73 9.57
C GLY A 226 -8.57 6.73 10.62
N ASP A 227 -8.16 6.57 11.87
CA ASP A 227 -9.01 6.79 13.02
C ASP A 227 -8.83 8.24 13.48
N ARG A 228 -9.88 9.06 13.37
CA ARG A 228 -9.88 10.47 13.77
C ARG A 228 -9.51 10.69 15.23
N ALA A 229 -9.68 9.68 16.09
CA ALA A 229 -9.28 9.76 17.51
C ALA A 229 -7.77 9.57 17.71
N LEU A 230 -7.04 9.04 16.71
CA LEU A 230 -5.61 8.79 16.76
C LEU A 230 -4.84 9.89 16.02
N THR A 231 -4.34 10.86 16.78
CA THR A 231 -3.70 12.06 16.22
C THR A 231 -2.29 11.82 15.68
N VAL A 232 -1.64 10.70 16.02
CA VAL A 232 -0.24 10.46 15.64
C VAL A 232 -0.04 9.42 14.53
N VAL A 233 -1.11 8.79 14.05
CA VAL A 233 -1.07 7.71 13.05
C VAL A 233 -1.19 8.28 11.64
N GLY A 234 -0.17 8.09 10.80
CA GLY A 234 -0.18 8.51 9.40
C GLY A 234 -0.87 7.52 8.43
N GLY A 235 -1.07 7.92 7.18
CA GLY A 235 -1.61 7.06 6.14
C GLY A 235 -0.55 6.12 5.58
N ILE A 236 0.33 6.66 4.72
CA ILE A 236 1.32 5.91 3.95
C ILE A 236 2.73 6.49 4.16
N SER A 237 3.71 5.62 4.41
CA SER A 237 5.14 5.95 4.32
C SER A 237 5.95 4.87 3.62
N ALA A 238 6.87 5.31 2.77
CA ALA A 238 7.94 4.51 2.17
C ALA A 238 9.23 5.35 2.17
N SER A 239 10.16 5.03 3.07
CA SER A 239 11.30 5.91 3.38
C SER A 239 12.63 5.17 3.50
N SER A 240 13.71 5.83 3.08
CA SER A 240 15.10 5.41 3.31
C SER A 240 15.79 6.25 4.37
N LEU A 241 15.61 5.88 5.63
CA LEU A 241 16.16 6.65 6.75
C LEU A 241 17.67 6.41 6.98
N LEU A 242 18.24 5.38 6.34
CA LEU A 242 19.61 4.91 6.56
C LEU A 242 20.44 4.86 5.27
N GLY A 243 19.98 5.55 4.22
CA GLY A 243 20.74 5.69 2.96
C GLY A 243 20.71 4.47 2.05
N THR A 244 19.80 3.52 2.25
CA THR A 244 19.55 2.45 1.26
C THR A 244 18.81 3.02 0.06
N GLU A 245 19.03 2.49 -1.14
CA GLU A 245 18.25 2.88 -2.32
C GLU A 245 16.74 2.63 -2.11
N ASN A 246 15.92 3.56 -2.58
CA ASN A 246 14.47 3.48 -2.43
C ASN A 246 13.74 4.13 -3.61
N HIS A 247 12.97 3.33 -4.32
CA HIS A 247 12.12 3.75 -5.43
C HIS A 247 10.67 3.49 -5.09
N ILE A 248 9.82 4.49 -5.31
CA ILE A 248 8.40 4.42 -4.94
C ILE A 248 7.47 4.73 -6.11
N VAL A 249 6.34 4.04 -6.14
CA VAL A 249 5.15 4.43 -6.91
C VAL A 249 3.97 4.38 -5.95
N ILE A 250 3.44 5.56 -5.61
CA ILE A 250 2.25 5.71 -4.77
C ILE A 250 1.18 6.34 -5.65
N SER A 251 0.28 5.53 -6.22
CA SER A 251 -0.65 6.03 -7.23
C SER A 251 -2.08 5.51 -7.12
N GLY A 252 -3.05 6.36 -7.46
CA GLY A 252 -4.47 5.99 -7.49
C GLY A 252 -5.08 5.72 -6.12
N ASN A 253 -4.40 6.07 -5.02
CA ASN A 253 -4.89 5.79 -3.67
C ASN A 253 -5.86 6.86 -3.18
N ILE A 254 -6.80 6.46 -2.34
CA ILE A 254 -7.63 7.36 -1.54
C ILE A 254 -7.10 7.31 -0.11
N VAL A 255 -6.64 8.43 0.42
CA VAL A 255 -6.07 8.51 1.78
C VAL A 255 -6.74 9.64 2.55
N LYS A 256 -7.42 9.29 3.64
CA LYS A 256 -8.12 10.28 4.46
C LYS A 256 -8.13 9.98 5.94
N ASP A 257 -8.43 11.00 6.74
CA ASP A 257 -8.63 10.90 8.19
C ASP A 257 -7.39 10.41 8.97
N ASN A 258 -6.18 10.58 8.43
CA ASN A 258 -4.92 10.26 9.11
C ASN A 258 -4.21 11.53 9.62
N ARG A 259 -3.09 11.38 10.33
CA ARG A 259 -2.20 12.49 10.72
C ARG A 259 -1.65 13.24 9.51
N TYR A 260 -1.29 12.49 8.47
CA TYR A 260 -0.81 12.96 7.17
C TYR A 260 -1.19 11.89 6.16
N ALA A 261 -1.31 12.24 4.88
CA ALA A 261 -1.69 11.27 3.86
C ALA A 261 -0.48 10.42 3.42
N VAL A 262 0.52 11.07 2.82
CA VAL A 262 1.75 10.41 2.33
C VAL A 262 2.98 11.11 2.89
N THR A 263 3.94 10.35 3.38
CA THR A 263 5.29 10.88 3.67
C THR A 263 6.40 9.97 3.15
N THR A 264 7.47 10.59 2.68
CA THR A 264 8.66 9.87 2.22
C THR A 264 9.90 10.64 2.68
N ALA A 265 10.95 9.91 3.02
CA ALA A 265 12.15 10.51 3.60
C ALA A 265 13.45 9.86 3.14
N GLY A 266 14.50 10.69 3.14
CA GLY A 266 15.89 10.29 2.96
C GLY A 266 16.42 10.40 1.53
N PRO A 267 17.71 10.72 1.36
CA PRO A 267 18.26 11.27 0.10
C PRO A 267 18.24 10.29 -1.07
N ASN A 268 18.18 8.99 -0.77
CA ASN A 268 18.15 7.94 -1.77
C ASN A 268 16.71 7.49 -2.10
N THR A 269 15.71 8.24 -1.65
CA THR A 269 14.30 8.05 -2.02
C THR A 269 13.97 8.88 -3.25
N THR A 270 13.59 8.21 -4.35
CA THR A 270 13.07 8.82 -5.59
C THR A 270 11.77 8.12 -6.01
N GLY A 271 10.99 8.72 -6.90
CA GLY A 271 9.83 8.03 -7.47
C GLY A 271 8.67 8.94 -7.85
N ILE A 272 7.47 8.36 -7.84
CA ILE A 272 6.24 8.98 -8.35
C ILE A 272 5.14 8.92 -7.29
N ILE A 273 4.45 10.04 -7.09
CA ILE A 273 3.21 10.14 -6.33
C ILE A 273 2.15 10.73 -7.26
N ALA A 274 1.23 9.90 -7.76
CA ALA A 274 0.33 10.30 -8.85
C ALA A 274 -1.13 9.88 -8.66
N ASP A 275 -2.07 10.67 -9.16
CA ASP A 275 -3.49 10.29 -9.26
C ASP A 275 -4.16 9.94 -7.91
N ASN A 276 -3.61 10.41 -6.79
CA ASN A 276 -4.17 10.11 -5.47
C ASN A 276 -5.24 11.14 -5.07
N VAL A 277 -6.16 10.73 -4.21
CA VAL A 277 -7.11 11.61 -3.51
C VAL A 277 -6.71 11.65 -2.03
N LEU A 278 -6.16 12.78 -1.59
CA LEU A 278 -5.53 12.97 -0.28
C LEU A 278 -6.30 14.04 0.50
N GLU A 279 -7.24 13.61 1.34
CA GLU A 279 -8.23 14.50 1.94
C GLU A 279 -8.32 14.39 3.46
N ASP A 280 -8.54 15.50 4.15
CA ASP A 280 -8.88 15.51 5.58
C ASP A 280 -7.83 14.81 6.48
N ASN A 281 -6.56 14.77 6.05
CA ASN A 281 -5.47 14.19 6.84
C ASN A 281 -4.92 15.24 7.81
N ASN A 282 -5.72 15.55 8.82
CA ASN A 282 -5.48 16.60 9.80
C ASN A 282 -5.85 16.16 11.23
N THR A 283 -5.67 14.87 11.58
CA THR A 283 -5.98 14.39 12.94
C THR A 283 -5.05 14.99 14.00
N GLU A 284 -3.79 15.24 13.65
CA GLU A 284 -2.92 16.14 14.40
C GLU A 284 -3.26 17.58 14.03
N THR A 285 -3.50 18.42 15.03
CA THR A 285 -3.90 19.83 14.83
C THR A 285 -2.72 20.79 14.94
N ASN A 286 -1.59 20.33 15.49
CA ASN A 286 -0.35 21.10 15.47
C ASN A 286 0.36 20.93 14.11
N PRO A 287 0.44 21.97 13.27
CA PRO A 287 1.00 21.87 11.92
C PRO A 287 2.50 21.52 11.89
N ASN A 288 3.24 21.75 12.99
CA ASN A 288 4.65 21.35 13.07
C ASN A 288 4.83 19.84 13.27
N ASN A 289 3.78 19.15 13.71
CA ASN A 289 3.82 17.72 13.95
C ASN A 289 3.29 16.92 12.75
N GLY A 290 2.49 17.48 11.86
CA GLY A 290 1.95 16.74 10.73
C GLY A 290 0.90 17.51 9.95
N GLY A 291 0.01 16.78 9.29
CA GLY A 291 -1.11 17.34 8.57
C GLY A 291 -0.86 17.58 7.09
N SER A 292 0.24 17.11 6.51
CA SER A 292 0.48 17.25 5.07
C SER A 292 -0.33 16.24 4.26
N GLY A 293 -0.85 16.67 3.11
CA GLY A 293 -1.27 15.77 2.05
C GLY A 293 -0.08 14.93 1.57
N ILE A 294 1.00 15.59 1.15
CA ILE A 294 2.28 14.96 0.82
C ILE A 294 3.40 15.65 1.59
N SER A 295 4.26 14.89 2.26
CA SER A 295 5.46 15.42 2.92
C SER A 295 6.72 14.72 2.44
N LEU A 296 7.61 15.47 1.79
CA LEU A 296 8.93 15.01 1.37
C LEU A 296 10.00 15.57 2.31
N TYR A 297 10.83 14.70 2.88
CA TYR A 297 11.89 15.09 3.81
C TYR A 297 13.26 14.59 3.35
N ASN A 298 14.15 15.49 2.94
CA ASN A 298 15.47 15.15 2.40
C ASN A 298 15.44 14.09 1.30
N THR A 299 14.43 14.02 0.45
CA THR A 299 14.34 13.04 -0.64
C THR A 299 15.20 13.43 -1.85
N GLY A 300 15.51 12.47 -2.71
CA GLY A 300 15.87 12.77 -4.10
C GLY A 300 14.65 13.28 -4.88
N LEU A 301 14.76 13.33 -6.21
CA LEU A 301 13.68 13.80 -7.06
C LEU A 301 12.44 12.91 -6.97
N VAL A 302 11.30 13.50 -6.60
CA VAL A 302 9.98 12.87 -6.63
C VAL A 302 9.07 13.64 -7.57
N HIS A 303 8.46 12.93 -8.53
CA HIS A 303 7.46 13.48 -9.43
C HIS A 303 6.07 13.39 -8.78
N ILE A 304 5.37 14.52 -8.71
CA ILE A 304 4.05 14.64 -8.11
C ILE A 304 3.09 15.15 -9.18
N THR A 305 2.08 14.37 -9.56
CA THR A 305 1.20 14.70 -10.69
C THR A 305 -0.24 14.23 -10.48
N ASN A 306 -1.21 14.98 -10.99
CA ASN A 306 -2.64 14.61 -11.00
C ASN A 306 -3.24 14.26 -9.63
N ASN A 307 -2.63 14.68 -8.53
CA ASN A 307 -3.17 14.42 -7.20
C ASN A 307 -4.24 15.45 -6.85
N GLN A 308 -5.28 15.00 -6.16
CA GLN A 308 -6.26 15.86 -5.53
C GLN A 308 -5.94 15.97 -4.04
N ILE A 309 -5.55 17.15 -3.57
CA ILE A 309 -5.02 17.36 -2.22
C ILE A 309 -5.90 18.40 -1.54
N ARG A 310 -6.73 17.97 -0.57
CA ARG A 310 -7.75 18.83 0.03
C ARG A 310 -7.83 18.78 1.54
N ARG A 311 -8.14 19.92 2.17
CA ARG A 311 -8.51 20.03 3.59
C ARG A 311 -7.49 19.40 4.56
N ASN A 312 -6.23 19.31 4.16
CA ASN A 312 -5.12 18.94 5.03
C ASN A 312 -4.61 20.20 5.76
N LEU A 313 -3.70 20.09 6.74
CA LEU A 313 -3.04 21.29 7.30
C LEU A 313 -2.05 21.93 6.33
N TRP A 314 -1.46 21.11 5.46
CA TRP A 314 -0.56 21.50 4.38
C TRP A 314 -0.90 20.69 3.12
N GLY A 315 -0.80 21.29 1.94
CA GLY A 315 -0.94 20.55 0.68
C GLY A 315 0.26 19.63 0.45
N VAL A 316 1.35 20.20 -0.08
CA VAL A 316 2.67 19.55 -0.18
C VAL A 316 3.69 20.31 0.66
N THR A 317 4.46 19.61 1.49
CA THR A 317 5.62 20.16 2.20
C THR A 317 6.91 19.54 1.66
N ILE A 318 7.83 20.38 1.21
CA ILE A 318 9.16 19.99 0.73
C ILE A 318 10.18 20.51 1.75
N ILE A 319 10.89 19.61 2.42
CA ILE A 319 11.66 19.95 3.63
C ILE A 319 13.11 19.50 3.52
N GLY A 320 14.01 20.38 3.99
CA GLY A 320 15.44 20.12 4.08
C GLY A 320 16.10 20.14 2.71
N THR A 321 16.62 19.00 2.25
CA THR A 321 17.25 18.85 0.92
C THR A 321 16.36 18.16 -0.09
N ALA A 322 15.07 18.01 0.20
CA ALA A 322 14.13 17.33 -0.70
C ALA A 322 14.06 18.02 -2.07
N MET A 323 13.87 17.21 -3.11
CA MET A 323 13.63 17.67 -4.47
C MET A 323 12.27 17.17 -4.96
N ALA A 324 11.55 18.01 -5.67
CA ALA A 324 10.27 17.65 -6.26
C ALA A 324 10.11 18.28 -7.65
N ASN A 325 9.38 17.59 -8.50
CA ASN A 325 8.86 18.13 -9.74
C ASN A 325 7.35 17.93 -9.71
N LEU A 326 6.60 19.03 -9.66
CA LEU A 326 5.14 19.08 -9.67
C LEU A 326 4.60 19.48 -11.06
N GLY A 327 5.45 19.66 -12.07
CA GLY A 327 5.06 20.08 -13.42
C GLY A 327 6.21 20.79 -14.14
N SER A 328 6.51 20.38 -15.37
CA SER A 328 7.66 20.81 -16.16
C SER A 328 7.49 20.44 -17.63
N ASP A 329 7.64 21.42 -18.53
CA ASP A 329 7.66 21.23 -19.99
C ASP A 329 9.04 20.83 -20.54
N ASP A 330 10.05 20.76 -19.67
CA ASP A 330 11.40 20.36 -20.02
C ASP A 330 11.42 18.87 -20.38
N GLN A 331 12.00 18.52 -21.53
CA GLN A 331 12.00 17.14 -22.04
C GLN A 331 12.77 16.18 -21.13
N ASP A 332 13.86 16.62 -20.50
CA ASP A 332 14.73 15.76 -19.68
C ASP A 332 14.15 15.53 -18.27
N ASP A 333 13.18 16.35 -17.87
CA ASP A 333 12.55 16.34 -16.55
C ASP A 333 11.06 16.66 -16.70
N TYR A 334 10.41 15.99 -17.66
CA TYR A 334 9.01 16.26 -18.01
C TYR A 334 8.08 15.81 -16.88
N ASN A 335 7.11 16.66 -16.54
CA ASN A 335 5.99 16.32 -15.69
C ASN A 335 4.77 17.14 -16.14
N GLU A 336 3.63 16.49 -16.38
CA GLU A 336 2.42 17.16 -16.86
C GLU A 336 1.73 18.03 -15.81
N GLY A 337 2.12 17.93 -14.53
CA GLY A 337 1.48 18.68 -13.45
C GLY A 337 0.10 18.14 -13.13
N GLY A 338 -0.94 18.96 -13.25
CA GLY A 338 -2.33 18.55 -13.07
C GLY A 338 -2.76 18.31 -11.62
N ASN A 339 -1.95 18.66 -10.62
CA ASN A 339 -2.35 18.54 -9.22
C ASN A 339 -3.42 19.60 -8.90
N VAL A 340 -4.41 19.24 -8.08
CA VAL A 340 -5.52 20.09 -7.65
C VAL A 340 -5.45 20.30 -6.14
N PHE A 341 -5.42 21.56 -5.73
CA PHE A 341 -5.33 21.97 -4.34
C PHE A 341 -6.59 22.70 -3.89
N SER A 342 -7.07 22.35 -2.69
CA SER A 342 -8.24 23.01 -2.11
C SER A 342 -8.17 23.02 -0.58
N GLU A 343 -8.34 24.18 0.04
CA GLU A 343 -8.55 24.31 1.49
C GLU A 343 -7.47 23.67 2.39
N ASN A 344 -6.26 23.43 1.88
CA ASN A 344 -5.16 22.95 2.72
C ASN A 344 -4.63 24.12 3.52
N GLY A 345 -4.75 24.10 4.86
CA GLY A 345 -4.39 25.28 5.63
C GLY A 345 -4.30 25.07 7.13
N ASN A 346 -3.58 25.99 7.75
CA ASN A 346 -3.36 26.05 9.19
C ASN A 346 -3.22 27.51 9.63
N GLY A 347 -3.56 27.81 10.89
CA GLY A 347 -3.44 29.18 11.42
C GLY A 347 -4.31 30.23 10.71
N GLY A 348 -5.31 29.81 9.93
CA GLY A 348 -6.14 30.70 9.09
C GLY A 348 -5.53 31.05 7.73
N VAL A 349 -4.42 30.40 7.34
CA VAL A 349 -3.72 30.59 6.07
C VAL A 349 -3.77 29.29 5.25
N THR A 350 -3.92 29.41 3.94
CA THR A 350 -3.90 28.29 3.00
C THR A 350 -2.48 28.07 2.45
N TYR A 351 -2.04 26.81 2.44
CA TYR A 351 -0.74 26.38 1.95
C TYR A 351 -0.92 25.19 0.99
N ALA A 352 -0.98 25.47 -0.31
CA ALA A 352 -1.01 24.44 -1.34
C ALA A 352 0.37 23.78 -1.50
N LEU A 353 1.43 24.59 -1.56
CA LEU A 353 2.81 24.13 -1.61
C LEU A 353 3.67 24.95 -0.64
N PHE A 354 4.43 24.26 0.20
CA PHE A 354 5.38 24.84 1.14
C PHE A 354 6.80 24.37 0.80
N ASN A 355 7.55 25.17 0.06
CA ASN A 355 8.95 24.89 -0.29
C ASN A 355 9.88 25.38 0.83
N ASN A 356 10.16 24.53 1.81
CA ASN A 356 11.09 24.84 2.90
C ASN A 356 12.52 24.35 2.60
N THR A 357 12.98 24.59 1.38
CA THR A 357 14.30 24.22 0.88
C THR A 357 14.91 25.37 0.07
N PRO A 358 16.24 25.42 -0.12
CA PRO A 358 16.87 26.34 -1.06
C PRO A 358 16.73 25.91 -2.53
N ASN A 359 16.10 24.76 -2.81
CA ASN A 359 16.01 24.20 -4.16
C ASN A 359 14.87 24.86 -4.94
N THR A 360 15.11 25.16 -6.21
CA THR A 360 14.05 25.54 -7.15
C THR A 360 13.13 24.36 -7.41
N ILE A 361 11.81 24.59 -7.38
CA ILE A 361 10.78 23.59 -7.60
C ILE A 361 10.00 23.94 -8.87
N LYS A 362 9.98 23.02 -9.84
CA LYS A 362 9.13 23.15 -11.03
C LYS A 362 7.73 22.65 -10.68
N ALA A 363 6.70 23.45 -10.93
CA ALA A 363 5.31 23.20 -10.55
C ALA A 363 4.30 23.76 -11.56
N LEU A 364 4.60 23.60 -12.85
CA LEU A 364 3.72 24.04 -13.95
C LEU A 364 2.40 23.25 -14.00
N HIS A 365 1.39 23.82 -14.65
CA HIS A 365 0.13 23.19 -15.02
C HIS A 365 -0.71 22.65 -13.84
N ASN A 366 -0.56 23.24 -12.66
CA ASN A 366 -1.33 22.85 -11.47
C ASN A 366 -2.53 23.76 -11.22
N CYS A 367 -3.56 23.21 -10.55
CA CYS A 367 -4.70 23.96 -10.03
C CYS A 367 -4.47 24.32 -8.56
N TRP A 368 -4.03 25.54 -8.29
CA TRP A 368 -3.68 26.03 -6.95
C TRP A 368 -4.87 26.32 -6.04
N ILE A 369 -6.02 26.68 -6.62
CA ILE A 369 -7.27 26.90 -5.89
C ILE A 369 -8.40 26.29 -6.72
N GLU A 370 -8.94 25.18 -6.23
CA GLU A 370 -10.02 24.46 -6.88
C GLU A 370 -11.31 25.29 -6.97
N GLY A 371 -12.06 25.08 -8.06
CA GLY A 371 -13.41 25.62 -8.23
C GLY A 371 -13.46 27.07 -8.69
N GLN A 372 -12.30 27.72 -8.85
CA GLN A 372 -12.19 29.06 -9.42
C GLN A 372 -11.09 29.14 -10.48
N ALA A 373 -11.18 30.13 -11.38
CA ALA A 373 -10.03 30.54 -12.17
C ALA A 373 -9.16 31.44 -11.28
N SER A 374 -7.88 31.09 -11.13
CA SER A 374 -6.95 31.85 -10.29
C SER A 374 -6.27 32.95 -11.11
N THR A 375 -6.01 34.10 -10.50
CA THR A 375 -4.99 35.04 -10.99
C THR A 375 -3.60 34.59 -10.52
N LYS A 376 -2.54 35.21 -11.05
CA LYS A 376 -1.17 34.92 -10.61
C LYS A 376 -0.99 35.22 -9.13
N GLU A 377 -1.53 36.34 -8.65
CA GLU A 377 -1.49 36.76 -7.24
C GLU A 377 -2.23 35.77 -6.33
N GLN A 378 -3.33 35.17 -6.80
CA GLN A 378 -4.06 34.17 -6.04
C GLN A 378 -3.28 32.85 -5.96
N ALA A 379 -2.68 32.40 -7.06
CA ALA A 379 -1.80 31.23 -7.06
C ALA A 379 -0.59 31.45 -6.14
N ASP A 380 0.05 32.62 -6.24
CA ASP A 380 1.17 33.04 -5.39
C ASP A 380 0.80 33.00 -3.91
N SER A 381 -0.39 33.47 -3.54
CA SER A 381 -0.83 33.55 -2.13
C SER A 381 -0.95 32.22 -1.37
N VAL A 382 -0.93 31.08 -2.09
CA VAL A 382 -1.01 29.73 -1.49
C VAL A 382 0.27 28.92 -1.68
N ILE A 383 1.30 29.52 -2.29
CA ILE A 383 2.62 28.95 -2.50
C ILE A 383 3.57 29.68 -1.55
N PHE A 384 4.40 28.92 -0.82
CA PHE A 384 5.41 29.49 0.06
C PHE A 384 6.81 29.18 -0.46
N ASP A 385 7.59 30.23 -0.75
CA ASP A 385 8.89 30.10 -1.43
C ASP A 385 9.87 31.27 -1.15
N VAL A 386 10.75 31.56 -2.11
CA VAL A 386 11.71 32.68 -2.06
C VAL A 386 11.06 34.06 -1.90
N ALA A 387 9.83 34.25 -2.38
CA ALA A 387 9.09 35.51 -2.24
C ALA A 387 8.75 35.81 -0.77
N ASP A 388 8.50 34.77 0.02
CA ASP A 388 8.24 34.88 1.46
C ASP A 388 9.52 34.95 2.29
N ILE A 389 10.51 34.11 1.95
CA ILE A 389 11.80 34.04 2.62
C ILE A 389 12.92 33.94 1.59
N SER A 390 13.73 35.00 1.50
CA SER A 390 14.77 35.16 0.47
C SER A 390 15.87 34.09 0.44
N THR A 391 15.93 33.19 1.42
CA THR A 391 16.90 32.07 1.45
C THR A 391 16.34 30.76 0.89
N LEU A 392 15.04 30.70 0.61
CA LEU A 392 14.38 29.55 0.03
C LEU A 392 14.50 29.58 -1.50
N GLY A 393 14.22 28.45 -2.15
CA GLY A 393 14.22 28.34 -3.60
C GLY A 393 12.90 28.79 -4.21
N GLU A 394 12.97 29.25 -5.45
CA GLU A 394 11.81 29.68 -6.25
C GLU A 394 10.90 28.50 -6.60
N VAL A 395 9.59 28.72 -6.57
CA VAL A 395 8.61 27.82 -7.18
C VAL A 395 8.23 28.37 -8.55
N ILE A 396 8.48 27.60 -9.61
CA ILE A 396 8.10 27.96 -10.98
C ILE A 396 6.74 27.33 -11.27
N TYR A 397 5.67 28.11 -11.21
CA TYR A 397 4.29 27.62 -11.26
C TYR A 397 3.44 28.13 -12.44
N ASP A 398 4.02 28.91 -13.35
CA ASP A 398 3.34 29.55 -14.48
C ASP A 398 3.80 28.92 -15.81
N PRO A 399 2.88 28.36 -16.64
CA PRO A 399 1.43 28.42 -16.52
C PRO A 399 0.86 27.56 -15.39
N PHE A 400 -0.28 27.98 -14.85
CA PHE A 400 -1.11 27.20 -13.93
C PHE A 400 -2.52 27.07 -14.49
N GLU A 401 -3.17 25.94 -14.23
CA GLU A 401 -4.46 25.58 -14.80
C GLU A 401 -5.48 25.41 -13.67
N CYS A 402 -6.28 26.43 -13.39
CA CYS A 402 -7.40 26.34 -12.43
C CYS A 402 -8.73 26.49 -13.19
N GLY A 403 -9.48 25.39 -13.33
CA GLY A 403 -10.75 25.39 -14.04
C GLY A 403 -11.94 25.54 -13.10
N ILE A 404 -12.68 26.64 -13.24
CA ILE A 404 -14.10 26.65 -12.89
C ILE A 404 -14.75 25.59 -13.79
N THR A 405 -15.37 24.57 -13.20
CA THR A 405 -16.49 23.91 -13.87
C THR A 405 -17.62 24.94 -13.90
N THR A 406 -17.61 25.82 -14.91
CA THR A 406 -18.71 26.74 -15.15
C THR A 406 -19.94 25.93 -15.52
N SER A 407 -20.74 25.66 -14.50
CA SER A 407 -22.16 25.35 -14.54
C SER A 407 -22.56 24.04 -15.23
N LEU A 408 -23.57 23.43 -14.62
CA LEU A 408 -24.47 22.46 -15.23
C LEU A 408 -24.84 22.91 -16.65
N THR A 409 -24.19 22.32 -17.64
CA THR A 409 -24.87 21.98 -18.87
C THR A 409 -25.28 20.53 -18.69
N ASP A 410 -26.46 20.34 -18.08
CA ASP A 410 -27.14 19.06 -18.08
C ASP A 410 -27.18 18.52 -19.51
N LEU A 411 -26.73 17.26 -19.66
CA LEU A 411 -26.91 16.38 -20.80
C LEU A 411 -26.49 16.91 -22.18
N SER A 412 -25.20 16.77 -22.50
CA SER A 412 -24.76 16.00 -23.68
C SER A 412 -23.22 15.87 -23.77
N ASN A 413 -22.55 15.32 -22.76
CA ASN A 413 -21.23 14.76 -23.00
C ASN A 413 -21.42 13.31 -23.41
N LYS A 414 -21.20 12.99 -24.70
CA LYS A 414 -20.93 11.60 -25.07
C LYS A 414 -19.66 11.20 -24.32
N ASP A 415 -19.85 10.39 -23.29
CA ASP A 415 -18.74 9.65 -22.72
C ASP A 415 -17.99 8.94 -23.85
N LEU A 416 -16.66 8.94 -23.78
CA LEU A 416 -15.85 8.11 -24.68
C LEU A 416 -16.22 6.66 -24.37
N MET A 417 -17.16 6.13 -25.13
CA MET A 417 -17.62 4.75 -25.06
C MET A 417 -16.69 3.90 -25.91
N ILE A 418 -16.17 2.84 -25.30
CA ILE A 418 -15.28 1.87 -25.93
C ILE A 418 -15.99 0.54 -25.87
N PHE A 419 -16.33 -0.01 -27.04
CA PHE A 419 -17.11 -1.24 -27.13
C PHE A 419 -16.57 -2.17 -28.24
N PRO A 420 -16.52 -3.49 -28.02
CA PRO A 420 -16.76 -4.18 -26.76
C PRO A 420 -15.66 -3.87 -25.73
N ASN A 421 -16.01 -3.95 -24.44
CA ASN A 421 -15.08 -3.90 -23.32
C ASN A 421 -15.66 -4.77 -22.18
N PRO A 422 -15.16 -5.99 -21.95
CA PRO A 422 -13.93 -6.57 -22.50
C PRO A 422 -13.93 -6.76 -24.02
N ALA A 423 -12.77 -6.63 -24.64
CA ALA A 423 -12.54 -6.70 -26.08
C ALA A 423 -11.73 -7.94 -26.46
N HIS A 424 -11.98 -8.50 -27.65
CA HIS A 424 -11.17 -9.60 -28.20
C HIS A 424 -10.32 -9.10 -29.38
N ASP A 425 -10.94 -8.86 -30.53
CA ASP A 425 -10.22 -8.55 -31.78
C ASP A 425 -10.23 -7.06 -32.18
N PHE A 426 -11.21 -6.31 -31.69
CA PHE A 426 -11.38 -4.90 -32.04
C PHE A 426 -12.07 -4.12 -30.94
N ILE A 427 -11.90 -2.80 -30.99
CA ILE A 427 -12.68 -1.82 -30.22
C ILE A 427 -13.29 -0.80 -31.17
N GLN A 428 -14.48 -0.34 -30.83
CA GLN A 428 -15.14 0.80 -31.46
C GLN A 428 -15.05 1.99 -30.51
N LEU A 429 -14.67 3.13 -31.07
CA LEU A 429 -14.60 4.42 -30.39
C LEU A 429 -15.26 5.48 -31.25
N ASN A 430 -16.07 6.31 -30.59
CA ASN A 430 -16.63 7.51 -31.18
C ASN A 430 -15.78 8.70 -30.76
N LEU A 431 -15.20 9.38 -31.75
CA LEU A 431 -14.45 10.61 -31.53
C LEU A 431 -15.33 11.81 -31.86
N ASP A 432 -15.45 12.73 -30.91
CA ASP A 432 -16.18 13.99 -31.10
C ASP A 432 -15.31 15.06 -31.81
N GLN A 433 -13.99 14.84 -31.89
CA GLN A 433 -13.01 15.69 -32.55
C GLN A 433 -11.90 14.82 -33.14
N ALA A 434 -11.24 15.31 -34.19
CA ALA A 434 -10.09 14.62 -34.75
C ALA A 434 -8.96 14.47 -33.71
N GLY A 435 -8.33 13.30 -33.67
CA GLY A 435 -7.41 13.00 -32.58
C GLY A 435 -6.52 11.80 -32.81
N ARG A 436 -5.71 11.51 -31.78
CA ARG A 436 -4.78 10.41 -31.71
C ARG A 436 -5.21 9.45 -30.61
N VAL A 437 -5.25 8.17 -30.93
CA VAL A 437 -5.55 7.10 -29.97
C VAL A 437 -4.26 6.36 -29.68
N ARG A 438 -3.92 6.19 -28.40
CA ARG A 438 -2.79 5.39 -27.96
C ARG A 438 -3.25 4.37 -26.93
N ILE A 439 -2.70 3.17 -26.97
CA ILE A 439 -2.95 2.10 -26.01
C ILE A 439 -1.64 1.78 -25.31
N TYR A 440 -1.69 1.73 -24.00
CA TYR A 440 -0.56 1.45 -23.11
C TYR A 440 -0.85 0.19 -22.29
N ASP A 441 0.17 -0.63 -22.07
CA ASP A 441 0.09 -1.72 -21.10
C ASP A 441 0.18 -1.18 -19.65
N VAL A 442 -0.09 -2.05 -18.66
CA VAL A 442 -0.05 -1.68 -17.22
C VAL A 442 1.32 -1.21 -16.72
N ASN A 443 2.38 -1.39 -17.50
CA ASN A 443 3.73 -0.89 -17.20
C ASN A 443 3.98 0.48 -17.87
N GLY A 444 2.98 1.09 -18.49
CA GLY A 444 3.07 2.37 -19.18
C GLY A 444 3.74 2.29 -20.56
N ARG A 445 4.02 1.09 -21.08
CA ARG A 445 4.62 0.94 -22.40
C ARG A 445 3.56 1.09 -23.49
N LEU A 446 3.84 1.93 -24.48
CA LEU A 446 3.00 2.12 -25.66
C LEU A 446 2.95 0.83 -26.49
N VAL A 447 1.76 0.24 -26.63
CA VAL A 447 1.53 -1.01 -27.39
C VAL A 447 0.76 -0.78 -28.69
N SER A 448 0.04 0.34 -28.81
CA SER A 448 -0.60 0.74 -30.07
C SER A 448 -0.70 2.26 -30.18
N ASP A 449 -0.53 2.77 -31.39
CA ASP A 449 -0.62 4.20 -31.70
C ASP A 449 -1.34 4.39 -33.05
N ARG A 450 -2.40 5.18 -33.05
CA ARG A 450 -3.20 5.52 -34.23
C ARG A 450 -3.43 7.03 -34.25
N GLY A 451 -2.72 7.73 -35.15
CA GLY A 451 -2.89 9.17 -35.37
C GLY A 451 -3.90 9.48 -36.47
N ASN A 452 -4.27 10.78 -36.55
CA ASN A 452 -5.09 11.36 -37.63
C ASN A 452 -6.47 10.72 -37.80
N LEU A 453 -7.09 10.29 -36.69
CA LEU A 453 -8.47 9.80 -36.73
C LEU A 453 -9.42 11.00 -36.84
N SER A 454 -10.38 10.94 -37.76
CA SER A 454 -11.41 11.96 -37.92
C SER A 454 -12.44 11.92 -36.79
N ASP A 455 -13.25 12.96 -36.70
CA ASP A 455 -14.42 13.11 -35.82
C ASP A 455 -15.58 12.18 -36.22
N SER A 456 -15.37 10.86 -36.05
CA SER A 456 -16.38 9.84 -36.38
C SER A 456 -16.20 8.55 -35.56
N SER A 457 -17.04 7.55 -35.82
CA SER A 457 -16.90 6.20 -35.28
C SER A 457 -15.78 5.47 -35.98
N HIS A 458 -14.79 4.98 -35.22
CA HIS A 458 -13.68 4.17 -35.73
C HIS A 458 -13.71 2.78 -35.11
N GLN A 459 -13.53 1.76 -35.95
CA GLN A 459 -13.24 0.41 -35.49
C GLN A 459 -11.73 0.20 -35.57
N LEU A 460 -11.07 0.03 -34.43
CA LEU A 460 -9.64 -0.26 -34.34
C LEU A 460 -9.44 -1.74 -34.03
N SER A 461 -8.79 -2.47 -34.93
CA SER A 461 -8.30 -3.82 -34.63
C SER A 461 -7.22 -3.75 -33.55
N ILE A 462 -7.36 -4.60 -32.53
CA ILE A 462 -6.40 -4.77 -31.45
C ILE A 462 -5.81 -6.18 -31.56
N ASN A 463 -4.49 -6.28 -31.39
CA ASN A 463 -3.79 -7.57 -31.29
C ASN A 463 -2.95 -7.49 -30.02
N LEU A 464 -3.64 -7.62 -28.89
CA LEU A 464 -3.10 -7.44 -27.55
C LEU A 464 -3.29 -8.74 -26.78
N ASN A 465 -2.35 -9.06 -25.89
CA ASN A 465 -2.51 -10.22 -25.01
C ASN A 465 -3.65 -9.95 -24.02
N PRO A 466 -4.32 -10.99 -23.49
CA PRO A 466 -5.34 -10.80 -22.46
C PRO A 466 -4.78 -10.04 -21.26
N GLY A 467 -5.50 -9.03 -20.80
CA GLY A 467 -5.02 -8.12 -19.77
C GLY A 467 -5.70 -6.76 -19.75
N MET A 468 -5.23 -5.91 -18.82
CA MET A 468 -5.70 -4.54 -18.70
C MET A 468 -4.78 -3.60 -19.47
N TYR A 469 -5.38 -2.64 -20.16
CA TYR A 469 -4.71 -1.60 -20.90
C TYR A 469 -5.33 -0.24 -20.58
N LEU A 470 -4.54 0.82 -20.75
CA LEU A 470 -5.02 2.19 -20.74
C LEU A 470 -5.08 2.69 -22.17
N ILE A 471 -6.25 3.16 -22.59
CA ILE A 471 -6.43 3.81 -23.88
C ILE A 471 -6.60 5.30 -23.66
N THR A 472 -5.72 6.07 -24.29
CA THR A 472 -5.76 7.52 -24.29
C THR A 472 -6.21 8.02 -25.65
N VAL A 473 -7.07 9.02 -25.64
CA VAL A 473 -7.56 9.72 -26.82
C VAL A 473 -7.20 11.18 -26.64
N THR A 474 -6.26 11.66 -27.43
CA THR A 474 -5.78 13.04 -27.39
C THR A 474 -6.29 13.79 -28.61
N SER A 475 -7.09 14.82 -28.38
CA SER A 475 -7.50 15.84 -29.36
C SER A 475 -6.74 17.14 -29.10
N SER A 476 -6.91 18.16 -29.95
CA SER A 476 -6.25 19.46 -29.78
C SER A 476 -6.60 20.18 -28.48
N GLU A 477 -7.74 19.85 -27.86
CA GLU A 477 -8.27 20.56 -26.70
C GLU A 477 -8.47 19.66 -25.47
N LYS A 478 -8.45 18.32 -25.63
CA LYS A 478 -8.84 17.37 -24.58
C LYS A 478 -8.07 16.06 -24.69
N MET A 479 -7.61 15.56 -23.56
CA MET A 479 -7.20 14.16 -23.40
C MET A 479 -8.24 13.40 -22.59
N LYS A 480 -8.70 12.25 -23.10
CA LYS A 480 -9.55 11.30 -22.36
C LYS A 480 -8.80 10.00 -22.17
N VAL A 481 -8.80 9.47 -20.95
CA VAL A 481 -8.24 8.15 -20.62
C VAL A 481 -9.36 7.20 -20.22
N ARG A 482 -9.30 5.96 -20.70
CA ARG A 482 -10.22 4.89 -20.32
C ARG A 482 -9.48 3.58 -20.12
N LYS A 483 -10.05 2.71 -19.29
CA LYS A 483 -9.59 1.34 -19.12
C LYS A 483 -10.14 0.47 -20.25
N LEU A 484 -9.28 -0.33 -20.86
CA LEU A 484 -9.62 -1.37 -21.82
C LEU A 484 -9.24 -2.73 -21.22
N LEU A 485 -10.19 -3.65 -21.15
CA LEU A 485 -9.96 -5.05 -20.82
C LEU A 485 -9.89 -5.84 -22.11
N VAL A 486 -8.88 -6.69 -22.26
CA VAL A 486 -8.72 -7.62 -23.39
C VAL A 486 -8.81 -9.04 -22.85
N GLU A 487 -9.63 -9.88 -23.49
CA GLU A 487 -9.87 -11.30 -23.12
C GLU A 487 -9.41 -12.30 -24.17
#